data_AF-A0A512II13-F1
#
_entry.id   AF-A0A512II13-F1
#
_cell.length_a   1.000
_cell.length_b   1.000
_cell.length_c   1.000
_cell.angle_alpha   90.00
_cell.angle_beta   90.00
_cell.angle_gamma   90.00
#
_symmetry.space_group_name_H-M   'P 1'
#
loop_
_entity.id
_entity.type
_entity.pdbx_description
1 polymer ?
#
loop_
_entity_poly.entity_id
_entity_poly.type
_entity_poly.pdbx_seq_one_letter_code
_entity_poly.pdbx_strand_id
1 'polypeptide(L)'
;MTLLNDSSQTDTAPTARRGFNTIAVHAGQAPDPLTGAVVPPIYQTSTFVQDDINVLHGGHEYSRGSNPPRTGQRRVTAAARAARGTGSPEARIDVVRAAPGVPGT
;
A
#
# COMPACT_ATOMS: atom_id res chain seq x y z
N MET A 1 4.90 23.93 -46.35
CA MET A 1 5.71 24.43 -45.23
C MET A 1 4.81 24.47 -44.01
N THR A 2 4.91 23.44 -43.18
CA THR A 2 4.07 23.18 -42.00
C THR A 2 4.39 24.13 -40.87
N LEU A 3 3.38 24.73 -40.25
CA LEU A 3 3.35 24.98 -38.80
C LEU A 3 1.88 24.88 -38.31
N LEU A 4 1.43 23.64 -38.07
CA LEU A 4 0.35 23.39 -37.10
C LEU A 4 0.98 23.56 -35.72
N ASN A 5 0.64 24.63 -35.01
CA ASN A 5 0.99 24.80 -33.61
C ASN A 5 0.06 23.94 -32.77
N ASP A 6 0.66 22.96 -32.10
CA ASP A 6 0.04 21.84 -31.41
C ASP A 6 -0.56 22.23 -30.05
N SER A 7 -1.70 21.60 -29.77
CA SER A 7 -2.35 21.28 -28.49
C SER A 7 -2.40 22.30 -27.34
N SER A 8 -3.62 22.81 -27.17
CA SER A 8 -4.37 22.87 -25.90
C SER A 8 -3.66 22.24 -24.68
N GLN A 9 -2.97 23.06 -23.88
CA GLN A 9 -2.70 22.75 -22.49
C GLN A 9 -3.80 23.36 -21.63
N THR A 10 -4.80 22.55 -21.28
CA THR A 10 -5.72 22.85 -20.20
C THR A 10 -5.04 22.50 -18.87
N ASP A 11 -4.73 23.54 -18.09
CA ASP A 11 -4.23 23.46 -16.72
C ASP A 11 -5.24 22.69 -15.84
N THR A 12 -4.99 21.40 -15.65
CA THR A 12 -5.69 20.56 -14.67
C THR A 12 -4.67 20.19 -13.61
N ALA A 13 -4.91 20.62 -12.37
CA ALA A 13 -4.06 20.40 -11.22
C ALA A 13 -3.43 18.98 -11.18
N PRO A 14 -2.12 18.85 -10.94
CA PRO A 14 -1.46 17.56 -11.05
C PRO A 14 -1.78 16.70 -9.82
N THR A 15 -2.73 15.79 -9.92
CA THR A 15 -2.57 14.48 -9.27
C THR A 15 -1.52 13.70 -10.06
N ALA A 16 -0.28 14.20 -10.04
CA ALA A 16 0.85 13.58 -10.72
C ALA A 16 1.01 12.16 -10.20
N ARG A 17 0.70 11.19 -11.05
CA ARG A 17 1.01 9.78 -10.82
C ARG A 17 2.51 9.69 -10.52
N ARG A 18 2.86 9.44 -9.25
CA ARG A 18 4.25 9.37 -8.79
C ARG A 18 5.03 8.37 -9.66
N GLY A 19 6.29 8.66 -9.97
CA GLY A 19 7.15 7.77 -10.75
C GLY A 19 7.43 6.45 -10.04
N PHE A 20 7.85 5.43 -10.79
CA PHE A 20 8.14 4.08 -10.24
C PHE A 20 9.09 4.12 -9.05
N ASN A 21 10.20 4.87 -9.15
CA ASN A 21 11.20 4.97 -8.08
C ASN A 21 10.59 5.55 -6.79
N THR A 22 9.75 6.57 -6.92
CA THR A 22 9.05 7.18 -5.78
C THR A 22 8.04 6.20 -5.15
N ILE A 23 7.33 5.44 -5.98
CA ILE A 23 6.39 4.41 -5.53
C ILE A 23 7.14 3.27 -4.81
N ALA A 24 8.27 2.82 -5.34
CA ALA A 24 9.06 1.75 -4.73
C ALA A 24 9.57 2.10 -3.33
N VAL A 25 9.86 3.39 -3.07
CA VAL A 25 10.35 3.86 -1.78
C VAL A 25 9.22 4.18 -0.79
N HIS A 26 8.12 4.79 -1.24
CA HIS A 26 7.12 5.36 -0.34
C HIS A 26 5.76 4.64 -0.31
N ALA A 27 5.47 3.76 -1.26
CA ALA A 27 4.14 3.17 -1.33
C ALA A 27 3.91 2.17 -0.19
N GLY A 28 2.79 2.30 0.51
CA GLY A 28 2.38 1.31 1.52
C GLY A 28 3.21 1.31 2.81
N GLN A 29 4.10 2.30 2.99
CA GLN A 29 4.90 2.50 4.19
C GLN A 29 4.63 3.90 4.74
N ALA A 30 3.93 3.96 5.87
CA ALA A 30 3.80 5.18 6.66
C ALA A 30 4.72 5.07 7.88
N PRO A 31 5.22 6.20 8.42
CA PRO A 31 5.94 6.19 9.69
C PRO A 31 5.10 5.50 10.77
N ASP A 32 5.77 4.77 11.65
CA ASP A 32 5.12 4.09 12.77
C ASP A 32 4.38 5.10 13.67
N PRO A 33 3.06 4.97 13.88
CA PRO A 33 2.29 5.93 14.66
C PRO A 33 2.68 5.98 16.15
N LEU A 34 3.27 4.91 16.68
CA LEU A 34 3.65 4.84 18.09
C LEU A 34 4.99 5.55 18.36
N THR A 35 5.98 5.34 17.51
CA THR A 35 7.37 5.80 17.75
C THR A 35 7.87 6.85 16.77
N GLY A 36 7.17 7.07 15.65
CA GLY A 36 7.63 7.90 14.54
C GLY A 36 8.74 7.26 13.71
N ALA A 37 9.04 5.97 13.91
CA ALA A 37 10.04 5.27 13.11
C ALA A 37 9.69 5.30 11.61
N VAL A 38 10.60 5.86 10.80
CA VAL A 38 10.42 5.95 9.34
C VAL A 38 10.53 4.58 8.67
N VAL A 39 11.39 3.72 9.21
CA VAL A 39 11.50 2.33 8.78
C VAL A 39 10.51 1.50 9.60
N PRO A 40 9.68 0.66 8.96
CA PRO A 40 8.73 -0.20 9.66
C PRO A 40 9.44 -1.11 10.67
N PRO A 41 8.92 -1.24 11.90
CA PRO A 41 9.47 -2.15 12.90
C PRO A 41 9.44 -3.61 12.45
N ILE A 42 10.37 -4.44 12.96
CA ILE A 42 10.37 -5.89 12.75
C ILE A 42 9.59 -6.56 13.89
N TYR A 43 8.37 -6.99 13.60
CA TYR A 43 7.55 -7.75 14.55
C TYR A 43 7.89 -9.24 14.52
N GLN A 44 8.85 -9.66 15.36
CA GLN A 44 9.25 -11.06 15.54
C GLN A 44 8.39 -11.75 16.61
N THR A 45 7.08 -11.74 16.40
CA THR A 45 6.11 -12.46 17.24
C THR A 45 5.30 -13.44 16.40
N SER A 46 4.81 -14.50 17.03
CA SER A 46 3.84 -15.40 16.41
C SER A 46 2.40 -14.92 16.56
N THR A 47 2.07 -14.20 17.63
CA THR A 47 0.70 -13.81 17.99
C THR A 47 0.58 -12.33 18.38
N PHE A 48 -0.60 -11.74 18.19
CA PHE A 48 -0.95 -10.35 18.50
C PHE A 48 -2.12 -10.31 19.49
N VAL A 49 -2.17 -9.26 20.30
CA VAL A 49 -3.26 -9.02 21.26
C VAL A 49 -4.57 -8.76 20.51
N GLN A 50 -5.70 -9.16 21.12
CA GLN A 50 -7.04 -8.82 20.66
C GLN A 50 -7.65 -7.82 21.66
N ASP A 51 -8.45 -6.88 21.16
CA ASP A 51 -9.13 -5.90 22.01
C ASP A 51 -10.35 -6.53 22.72
N ASP A 52 -10.95 -7.57 22.12
CA ASP A 52 -12.01 -8.43 22.66
C ASP A 52 -12.04 -9.75 21.86
N ILE A 53 -12.91 -10.69 22.21
CA ILE A 53 -13.11 -11.96 21.49
C ILE A 53 -13.40 -11.67 20.02
N ASN A 54 -12.48 -12.08 19.13
CA ASN A 54 -12.57 -11.90 17.69
C ASN A 54 -12.54 -10.41 17.23
N VAL A 55 -12.07 -9.50 18.09
CA VAL A 55 -11.81 -8.10 17.75
C VAL A 55 -10.30 -7.88 17.62
N LEU A 56 -9.83 -7.83 16.37
CA LEU A 56 -8.40 -7.81 16.08
C LEU A 56 -7.77 -6.43 16.27
N HIS A 57 -6.73 -6.37 17.10
CA HIS A 57 -5.94 -5.15 17.24
C HIS A 57 -5.11 -4.90 15.97
N GLY A 58 -5.44 -3.84 15.24
CA GLY A 58 -4.77 -3.50 13.98
C GLY A 58 -4.94 -4.55 12.87
N GLY A 59 -5.93 -5.44 12.96
CA GLY A 59 -6.21 -6.45 11.93
C GLY A 59 -5.25 -7.64 11.88
N HIS A 60 -4.54 -7.91 12.99
CA HIS A 60 -3.59 -9.01 13.11
C HIS A 60 -3.90 -9.88 14.34
N GLU A 61 -3.77 -11.20 14.19
CA GLU A 61 -3.96 -12.17 15.28
C GLU A 61 -2.78 -13.14 15.32
N TYR A 62 -2.55 -13.83 14.20
CA TYR A 62 -1.50 -14.83 14.06
C TYR A 62 -0.62 -14.56 12.86
N SER A 63 0.70 -14.47 13.08
CA SER A 63 1.69 -14.06 12.09
C SER A 63 1.70 -14.91 10.83
N ARG A 64 1.34 -16.19 10.91
CA ARG A 64 1.24 -17.07 9.72
C ARG A 64 0.22 -16.56 8.72
N GLY A 65 -0.91 -16.04 9.19
CA GLY A 65 -1.95 -15.45 8.36
C GLY A 65 -1.67 -13.99 8.01
N SER A 66 -1.29 -13.19 9.01
CA SER A 66 -1.14 -11.73 8.87
C SER A 66 -0.08 -11.19 9.83
N ASN A 67 0.85 -10.37 9.33
CA ASN A 67 1.92 -9.73 10.11
C ASN A 67 2.15 -8.32 9.54
N PRO A 68 2.17 -7.23 10.35
CA PRO A 68 2.20 -5.86 9.84
C PRO A 68 3.31 -5.57 8.81
N PRO A 69 4.59 -5.98 9.02
CA PRO A 69 5.66 -5.74 8.07
C PRO A 69 5.44 -6.45 6.73
N ARG A 70 4.88 -7.67 6.78
CA ARG A 70 4.57 -8.44 5.56
C ARG A 70 3.45 -7.77 4.78
N THR A 71 2.43 -7.25 5.46
CA THR A 71 1.33 -6.51 4.83
C THR A 71 1.85 -5.25 4.14
N GLY A 72 2.71 -4.46 4.79
CA GLY A 72 3.37 -3.30 4.19
C GLY A 72 4.17 -3.69 2.94
N GLN A 73 5.01 -4.73 3.05
CA GLN A 73 5.83 -5.20 1.92
C GLN A 73 5.00 -5.62 0.70
N ARG A 74 3.85 -6.27 0.93
CA ARG A 74 2.93 -6.66 -0.15
C ARG A 74 2.34 -5.43 -0.86
N ARG A 75 2.00 -4.38 -0.11
CA ARG A 75 1.50 -3.12 -0.67
C ARG A 75 2.54 -2.42 -1.53
N VAL A 76 3.80 -2.32 -1.06
CA VAL A 76 4.92 -1.78 -1.86
C VAL A 76 5.05 -2.54 -3.18
N THR A 77 5.10 -3.87 -3.09
CA THR A 77 5.29 -4.75 -4.25
C THR A 77 4.15 -4.62 -5.26
N ALA A 78 2.91 -4.60 -4.79
CA ALA A 78 1.73 -4.41 -5.64
C ALA A 78 1.75 -3.04 -6.33
N ALA A 79 2.02 -1.97 -5.58
CA ALA A 79 2.09 -0.61 -6.12
C ALA A 79 3.22 -0.46 -7.15
N ALA A 80 4.40 -1.00 -6.88
CA ALA A 80 5.54 -0.96 -7.80
C ALA A 80 5.24 -1.73 -9.11
N ARG A 81 4.60 -2.90 -9.01
CA ARG A 81 4.18 -3.69 -10.19
C ARG A 81 3.15 -2.93 -11.03
N ALA A 82 2.18 -2.28 -10.39
CA ALA A 82 1.18 -1.46 -11.07
C ALA A 82 1.80 -0.22 -11.74
N ALA A 83 2.83 0.38 -11.12
CA ALA A 83 3.56 1.50 -11.68
C ALA A 83 4.42 1.11 -12.89
N ARG A 84 4.94 -0.11 -12.92
CA ARG A 84 5.76 -0.64 -14.03
C ARG A 84 4.92 -1.18 -15.21
N GLY A 85 3.59 -1.29 -15.07
CA GLY A 85 2.72 -1.84 -16.10
C GLY A 85 2.85 -3.36 -16.30
N THR A 86 3.57 -4.06 -15.42
CA THR A 86 3.70 -5.52 -15.47
C THR A 86 2.48 -6.16 -14.80
N GLY A 87 1.38 -6.29 -15.54
CA GLY A 87 0.14 -6.92 -15.08
C GLY A 87 0.26 -8.44 -15.03
N SER A 88 0.81 -8.99 -13.95
CA SER A 88 0.69 -10.43 -13.65
C SER A 88 -0.63 -10.72 -12.93
N PRO A 89 -1.36 -11.81 -13.24
CA PRO A 89 -2.67 -12.12 -12.68
C PRO A 89 -2.72 -12.17 -11.14
N GLU A 90 -1.64 -12.55 -10.45
CA GLU A 90 -1.58 -12.49 -8.98
C GLU A 90 -1.73 -11.06 -8.39
N ALA A 91 -1.41 -10.01 -9.15
CA ALA A 91 -1.60 -8.63 -8.70
C ALA A 91 -3.08 -8.21 -8.59
N ARG A 92 -3.98 -8.89 -9.32
CA ARG A 92 -5.42 -8.62 -9.25
C ARG A 92 -6.06 -9.17 -7.97
N ILE A 93 -5.53 -10.28 -7.43
CA ILE A 93 -6.06 -10.92 -6.22
C ILE A 93 -5.80 -10.03 -4.99
N ASP A 94 -4.66 -9.33 -4.95
CA ASP A 94 -4.31 -8.47 -3.82
C ASP A 94 -5.07 -7.13 -3.78
N VAL A 95 -5.54 -6.62 -4.92
CA VAL A 95 -6.42 -5.44 -4.98
C VAL A 95 -7.81 -5.76 -4.41
N VAL A 96 -8.34 -6.96 -4.64
CA VAL A 96 -9.70 -7.34 -4.22
C VAL A 96 -9.83 -7.56 -2.70
N ARG A 97 -8.72 -7.77 -1.97
CA ARG A 97 -8.76 -7.98 -0.50
C ARG A 97 -8.39 -6.74 0.33
N ALA A 98 -8.07 -5.62 -0.30
CA ALA A 98 -7.70 -4.37 0.37
C ALA A 98 -8.91 -3.47 0.70
N ALA A 99 -10.11 -4.04 0.88
CA ALA A 99 -11.20 -3.32 1.51
C ALA A 99 -10.85 -3.09 2.99
N PRO A 100 -10.97 -1.86 3.53
CA PRO A 100 -10.82 -1.66 4.96
C PRO A 100 -11.87 -2.53 5.66
N GLY A 101 -11.43 -3.28 6.67
CA GLY A 101 -12.34 -4.01 7.55
C GLY A 101 -13.42 -3.04 8.04
N VAL A 102 -14.67 -3.46 7.89
CA VAL A 102 -15.83 -2.74 8.43
C VAL A 102 -15.53 -2.45 9.91
N PRO A 103 -15.64 -1.20 10.39
CA PRO A 103 -15.53 -0.95 11.81
C PRO A 103 -16.66 -1.73 12.50
N GLY A 104 -16.28 -2.67 13.36
CA GLY A 104 -17.21 -3.46 14.14
C GLY A 104 -18.09 -2.55 15.00
N THR A 105 -19.39 -2.83 14.99
CA THR A 105 -20.35 -2.43 16.02
C THR A 105 -20.06 -3.13 17.33
#